data_AF-A0A520AC56-F1
#
_entry.id   AF-A0A520AC56-F1
#
_cell.length_a   1.000
_cell.length_b   1.000
_cell.length_c   1.000
_cell.angle_alpha   90.00
_cell.angle_beta   90.00
_cell.angle_gamma   90.00
#
_symmetry.space_group_name_H-M   'P 1'
#
loop_
_entity.id
_entity.type
_entity.pdbx_description
1 polymer ?
#
loop_
_entity_poly.entity_id
_entity_poly.type
_entity_poly.pdbx_seq_one_letter_code
_entity_poly.pdbx_strand_id
1 'polypeptide(L)'
;YLSMLKEGEPGEGMMISDMQEVHHAIEAGAVTLHTKIISRVPQTDEDGKQYLKRYETTPGRMLLGECLPQNHKVPFDIVNRLLTKKDVGDVIDEVYRHAGQKDTVLFADAIMSLGFKHAFKAGISFGKDDMIIPDAKIALVDETKGLVKDFEQQYQDGLITQQEKYNKVIDAWSRCGDQVANAMMNEIKAVKHYDDGPNKGREKPINSIYMMAHSGARGSQAQIKQLAGMRGLMAKPSGEIIETPIISNFKEGLTVLEYFNSTHGARKGLADTALKTANSGYLTRRLVDVSQDCVIIEEDCGTTRALEMRAIVQGGSTIASLGERILGRTTAEDIVDSKTGEIVIPSGTLLDEPMVAKIEAIGTQSCKIRSPLVCETKIGVCGKCYGR
;
A
#
# COMPACT_ATOMS: atom_id res chain seq x y z
N TYR A 1 2.02 12.54 -7.74
CA TYR A 1 1.96 13.73 -8.63
C TYR A 1 3.05 13.67 -9.67
N LEU A 2 4.34 13.83 -9.33
CA LEU A 2 5.45 13.84 -10.31
C LEU A 2 5.46 12.68 -11.31
N SER A 3 5.21 11.46 -10.85
CA SER A 3 5.26 10.24 -11.67
C SER A 3 4.00 9.99 -12.52
N MET A 4 3.02 10.90 -12.49
CA MET A 4 1.80 10.77 -13.28
C MET A 4 2.07 11.05 -14.76
N LEU A 5 1.28 10.38 -15.60
CA LEU A 5 1.21 10.58 -17.03
C LEU A 5 -0.19 11.07 -17.37
N LYS A 6 -0.29 12.01 -18.31
CA LYS A 6 -1.55 12.53 -18.84
C LYS A 6 -1.50 12.55 -20.37
N GLU A 7 -2.63 12.29 -21.00
CA GLU A 7 -2.79 12.37 -22.45
C GLU A 7 -3.14 13.81 -22.91
N GLY A 8 -2.72 14.16 -24.11
CA GLY A 8 -3.04 15.45 -24.77
C GLY A 8 -2.26 16.64 -24.24
N GLU A 9 -1.22 16.44 -23.42
CA GLU A 9 -0.41 17.51 -22.85
C GLU A 9 0.54 18.16 -23.89
N PRO A 10 0.91 19.44 -23.72
CA PRO A 10 1.86 20.12 -24.59
C PRO A 10 3.18 19.36 -24.71
N GLY A 11 3.66 19.17 -25.94
CA GLY A 11 4.89 18.46 -26.24
C GLY A 11 4.79 16.93 -26.17
N GLU A 12 3.58 16.38 -26.26
CA GLU A 12 3.38 14.92 -26.33
C GLU A 12 4.12 14.31 -27.52
N GLY A 13 4.89 13.26 -27.26
CA GLY A 13 5.73 12.59 -28.26
C GLY A 13 7.02 13.33 -28.61
N MET A 14 7.32 14.46 -27.95
CA MET A 14 8.58 15.18 -28.17
C MET A 14 9.78 14.31 -27.78
N MET A 15 10.78 14.31 -28.66
CA MET A 15 12.06 13.64 -28.41
C MET A 15 13.01 14.63 -27.74
N ILE A 16 13.40 14.33 -26.51
CA ILE A 16 14.32 15.14 -25.71
C ILE A 16 15.65 14.40 -25.58
N SER A 17 16.75 15.12 -25.70
CA SER A 17 18.07 14.54 -25.89
C SER A 17 18.76 14.16 -24.58
N ASP A 18 18.60 14.95 -23.51
CA ASP A 18 19.21 14.76 -22.19
C ASP A 18 18.40 15.41 -21.05
N MET A 19 18.88 15.28 -19.81
CA MET A 19 18.23 15.83 -18.62
C MET A 19 18.26 17.36 -18.55
N GLN A 20 19.30 18.00 -19.10
CA GLN A 20 19.40 19.47 -19.10
C GLN A 20 18.33 20.08 -19.99
N GLU A 21 18.10 19.48 -21.15
CA GLU A 21 17.03 19.85 -22.06
C GLU A 21 15.65 19.61 -21.44
N VAL A 22 15.47 18.55 -20.63
CA VAL A 22 14.23 18.37 -19.85
C VAL A 22 14.00 19.53 -18.88
N HIS A 23 15.03 19.94 -18.13
CA HIS A 23 14.92 21.10 -17.22
C HIS A 23 14.56 22.38 -17.98
N HIS A 24 15.25 22.67 -19.09
CA HIS A 24 14.95 23.83 -19.94
C HIS A 24 13.55 23.77 -20.56
N ALA A 25 13.11 22.61 -21.03
CA ALA A 25 11.80 22.44 -21.65
C ALA A 25 10.66 22.62 -20.64
N ILE A 26 10.84 22.17 -19.39
CA ILE A 26 9.91 22.43 -18.28
C ILE A 26 9.87 23.92 -17.97
N GLU A 27 11.03 24.58 -17.88
CA GLU A 27 11.14 26.00 -17.50
C GLU A 27 10.61 26.94 -18.58
N ALA A 28 10.83 26.60 -19.86
CA ALA A 28 10.24 27.28 -21.01
C ALA A 28 8.74 27.02 -21.18
N GLY A 29 8.18 26.04 -20.47
CA GLY A 29 6.78 25.62 -20.58
C GLY A 29 6.43 24.87 -21.87
N ALA A 30 7.43 24.37 -22.60
CA ALA A 30 7.25 23.58 -23.81
C ALA A 30 6.68 22.17 -23.52
N VAL A 31 7.02 21.62 -22.35
CA VAL A 31 6.47 20.37 -21.82
C VAL A 31 5.99 20.57 -20.38
N THR A 32 5.01 19.78 -19.95
CA THR A 32 4.58 19.73 -18.55
C THR A 32 5.19 18.51 -17.84
N LEU A 33 5.13 18.48 -16.52
CA LEU A 33 5.67 17.36 -15.72
C LEU A 33 5.06 16.00 -16.07
N HIS A 34 3.87 15.99 -16.66
CA HIS A 34 3.08 14.79 -16.96
C HIS A 34 3.02 14.46 -18.46
N THR A 35 3.62 15.30 -19.31
CA THR A 35 3.69 15.07 -20.77
C THR A 35 4.40 13.75 -21.06
N LYS A 36 3.84 12.95 -21.97
CA LYS A 36 4.52 11.76 -22.49
C LYS A 36 5.64 12.19 -23.46
N ILE A 37 6.89 11.88 -23.11
CA ILE A 37 8.09 12.21 -23.91
C ILE A 37 8.92 10.96 -24.19
N ILE A 38 9.78 11.04 -25.19
CA ILE A 38 10.82 10.03 -25.45
C ILE A 38 12.16 10.68 -25.13
N SER A 39 12.88 10.13 -24.16
CA SER A 39 14.17 10.69 -23.75
C SER A 39 15.24 9.62 -23.58
N ARG A 40 16.50 10.05 -23.68
CA ARG A 40 17.66 9.20 -23.41
C ARG A 40 18.05 9.35 -21.95
N VAL A 41 18.04 8.24 -21.22
CA VAL A 41 18.46 8.20 -19.82
C VAL A 41 19.79 7.48 -19.74
N PRO A 42 20.81 8.03 -19.05
CA PRO A 42 22.05 7.32 -18.79
C PRO A 42 21.76 6.14 -17.87
N GLN A 43 22.23 4.96 -18.26
CA GLN A 43 22.20 3.73 -17.50
C GLN A 43 23.63 3.24 -17.31
N THR A 44 23.89 2.54 -16.22
CA THR A 44 25.20 1.97 -15.91
C THR A 44 25.17 0.48 -16.25
N ASP A 45 26.16 -0.03 -17.00
CA ASP A 45 26.36 -1.46 -17.23
C ASP A 45 27.07 -2.15 -16.06
N GLU A 46 27.13 -3.49 -16.06
CA GLU A 46 27.88 -4.31 -15.08
C GLU A 46 29.35 -3.89 -14.94
N ASP A 47 29.98 -3.45 -16.04
CA ASP A 47 31.36 -2.93 -16.06
C ASP A 47 31.49 -1.47 -15.57
N GLY A 48 30.42 -0.86 -15.07
CA GLY A 48 30.38 0.54 -14.64
C GLY A 48 30.39 1.56 -15.78
N LYS A 49 30.30 1.10 -17.04
CA LYS A 49 30.28 1.98 -18.21
C LYS A 49 28.87 2.53 -18.42
N GLN A 50 28.77 3.83 -18.68
CA GLN A 50 27.48 4.46 -18.95
C GLN A 50 27.09 4.28 -20.42
N TYR A 51 25.85 3.87 -20.66
CA TYR A 51 25.23 3.87 -21.97
C TYR A 51 23.90 4.64 -21.93
N LEU A 52 23.50 5.18 -23.07
CA LEU A 52 22.24 5.91 -23.20
C LEU A 52 21.17 4.98 -23.76
N LYS A 53 20.12 4.75 -22.98
CA LYS A 53 18.93 4.00 -23.42
C LYS A 53 17.75 4.93 -23.59
N ARG A 54 16.98 4.72 -24.66
CA ARG A 54 15.75 5.47 -24.93
C ARG A 54 14.60 4.88 -24.13
N TYR A 55 13.85 5.74 -23.45
CA TYR A 55 12.68 5.38 -22.67
C TYR A 55 11.49 6.26 -23.07
N GLU A 56 10.31 5.65 -23.16
CA GLU A 56 9.05 6.38 -23.10
C GLU A 56 8.75 6.70 -21.63
N THR A 57 8.72 7.99 -21.29
CA THR A 57 8.59 8.43 -19.89
C THR A 57 7.95 9.82 -19.81
N THR A 58 7.93 10.40 -18.61
CA THR A 58 7.49 11.78 -18.39
C THR A 58 8.62 12.62 -17.79
N PRO A 59 8.64 13.95 -18.00
CA PRO A 59 9.63 14.82 -17.38
C PRO A 59 9.69 14.67 -15.85
N GLY A 60 8.53 14.47 -15.21
CA GLY A 60 8.44 14.24 -13.76
C GLY A 60 9.08 12.92 -13.29
N ARG A 61 9.00 11.85 -14.09
CA ARG A 61 9.72 10.60 -13.81
C ARG A 61 11.22 10.72 -14.05
N MET A 62 11.63 11.51 -15.04
CA MET A 62 13.05 11.81 -15.27
C MET A 62 13.69 12.56 -14.11
N LEU A 63 12.97 13.54 -13.52
CA LEU A 63 13.42 14.22 -12.31
C LEU A 63 13.63 13.25 -11.13
N LEU A 64 12.79 12.22 -11.02
CA LEU A 64 12.97 11.16 -10.03
C LEU A 64 14.16 10.26 -10.37
N GLY A 65 14.38 9.99 -11.65
CA GLY A 65 15.52 9.24 -12.15
C GLY A 65 16.86 9.92 -11.89
N GLU A 66 16.91 11.25 -11.90
CA GLU A 66 18.11 12.02 -11.55
C GLU A 66 18.57 11.77 -10.11
N CYS A 67 17.65 11.45 -9.20
CA CYS A 67 17.99 11.11 -7.83
C CYS A 67 18.56 9.69 -7.68
N LEU A 68 18.34 8.79 -8.64
CA LEU A 68 18.76 7.39 -8.51
C LEU A 68 20.30 7.28 -8.49
N PRO A 69 20.86 6.35 -7.70
CA PRO A 69 22.27 6.05 -7.75
C PRO A 69 22.64 5.44 -9.12
N GLN A 70 23.82 5.79 -9.62
CA GLN A 70 24.33 5.30 -10.90
C GLN A 70 24.85 3.86 -10.78
N ASN A 71 23.92 2.91 -10.65
CA ASN A 71 24.23 1.50 -10.43
C ASN A 71 23.45 0.63 -11.44
N HIS A 72 24.13 -0.36 -12.03
CA HIS A 72 23.56 -1.29 -13.01
C HIS A 72 22.33 -2.05 -12.55
N LYS A 73 22.25 -2.34 -11.24
CA LYS A 73 21.14 -3.07 -10.62
C LYS A 73 19.95 -2.17 -10.26
N VAL A 74 20.07 -0.85 -10.45
CA VAL A 74 18.98 0.10 -10.20
C VAL A 74 18.64 0.81 -11.52
N PRO A 75 17.99 0.11 -12.47
CA PRO A 75 17.62 0.72 -13.73
C PRO A 75 16.53 1.79 -13.56
N PHE A 76 16.46 2.70 -14.52
CA PHE A 76 15.43 3.75 -14.56
C PHE A 76 13.99 3.18 -14.62
N ASP A 77 13.85 1.94 -15.08
CA ASP A 77 12.55 1.24 -15.13
C ASP A 77 11.86 1.15 -13.75
N ILE A 78 12.62 1.14 -12.65
CA ILE A 78 12.07 1.08 -11.29
C ILE A 78 11.20 2.31 -10.97
N VAL A 79 11.61 3.49 -11.46
CA VAL A 79 10.89 4.76 -11.27
C VAL A 79 9.97 5.09 -12.44
N ASN A 80 10.07 4.38 -13.57
CA ASN A 80 9.26 4.63 -14.76
C ASN A 80 7.83 4.05 -14.66
N ARG A 81 7.19 4.21 -13.51
CA ARG A 81 5.82 3.79 -13.22
C ARG A 81 5.11 4.82 -12.37
N LEU A 82 3.81 4.67 -12.19
CA LEU A 82 3.08 5.50 -11.23
C LEU A 82 3.53 5.10 -9.82
N LEU A 83 4.16 6.02 -9.11
CA LEU A 83 4.68 5.76 -7.76
C LEU A 83 3.64 6.11 -6.69
N THR A 84 3.14 5.09 -6.00
CA THR A 84 2.41 5.21 -4.73
C THR A 84 3.36 5.12 -3.54
N LYS A 85 2.85 5.34 -2.31
CA LYS A 85 3.64 5.18 -1.08
C LYS A 85 4.31 3.80 -0.98
N LYS A 86 3.65 2.74 -1.44
CA LYS A 86 4.20 1.38 -1.44
C LYS A 86 5.35 1.28 -2.44
N ASP A 87 5.11 1.73 -3.68
CA ASP A 87 6.13 1.69 -4.74
C ASP A 87 7.39 2.49 -4.37
N VAL A 88 7.24 3.63 -3.68
CA VAL A 88 8.40 4.41 -3.17
C VAL A 88 9.17 3.61 -2.13
N GLY A 89 8.48 2.88 -1.24
CA GLY A 89 9.13 1.96 -0.31
C GLY A 89 9.92 0.87 -1.03
N ASP A 90 9.32 0.27 -2.07
CA ASP A 90 9.96 -0.75 -2.88
C ASP A 90 11.19 -0.20 -3.62
N VAL A 91 11.13 1.03 -4.15
CA VAL A 91 12.29 1.68 -4.81
C VAL A 91 13.44 1.89 -3.81
N ILE A 92 13.14 2.34 -2.59
CA ILE A 92 14.16 2.55 -1.55
C ILE A 92 14.79 1.21 -1.14
N ASP A 93 13.98 0.15 -1.02
CA ASP A 93 14.45 -1.20 -0.70
C ASP A 93 15.36 -1.76 -1.80
N GLU A 94 14.99 -1.58 -3.07
CA GLU A 94 15.81 -1.98 -4.23
C GLU A 94 17.16 -1.24 -4.25
N VAL A 95 17.14 0.07 -3.98
CA VAL A 95 18.35 0.89 -3.84
C VAL A 95 19.21 0.40 -2.68
N TYR A 96 18.62 0.06 -1.54
CA TYR A 96 19.33 -0.46 -0.38
C TYR A 96 20.02 -1.80 -0.66
N ARG A 97 19.31 -2.71 -1.30
CA ARG A 97 19.82 -4.05 -1.65
C ARG A 97 20.98 -4.00 -2.63
N HIS A 98 21.01 -3.03 -3.53
CA HIS A 98 21.93 -3.04 -4.67
C HIS A 98 23.00 -1.96 -4.64
N ALA A 99 22.73 -0.79 -4.06
CA ALA A 99 23.69 0.31 -3.90
C ALA A 99 24.21 0.47 -2.45
N GLY A 100 23.62 -0.24 -1.50
CA GLY A 100 24.06 -0.25 -0.11
C GLY A 100 23.61 0.98 0.70
N GLN A 101 24.08 1.04 1.95
CA GLN A 101 23.51 1.95 2.95
C GLN A 101 23.75 3.44 2.64
N LYS A 102 24.97 3.83 2.24
CA LYS A 102 25.33 5.23 2.03
C LYS A 102 24.50 5.85 0.90
N ASP A 103 24.41 5.17 -0.23
CA ASP A 103 23.68 5.65 -1.40
C ASP A 103 22.18 5.70 -1.15
N THR A 104 21.65 4.78 -0.35
CA THR A 104 20.24 4.79 0.09
C THR A 104 19.90 6.04 0.91
N VAL A 105 20.78 6.45 1.82
CA VAL A 105 20.56 7.66 2.64
C VAL A 105 20.57 8.90 1.76
N LEU A 106 21.55 9.02 0.86
CA LEU A 106 21.63 10.13 -0.11
C LEU A 106 20.39 10.17 -1.02
N PHE A 107 19.94 9.01 -1.47
CA PHE A 107 18.73 8.88 -2.29
C PHE A 107 17.47 9.29 -1.54
N ALA A 108 17.32 8.87 -0.28
CA ALA A 108 16.18 9.23 0.55
C ALA A 108 16.09 10.74 0.78
N ASP A 109 17.22 11.40 1.06
CA ASP A 109 17.30 12.85 1.22
C ASP A 109 16.98 13.61 -0.09
N ALA A 110 17.47 13.09 -1.22
CA ALA A 110 17.20 13.65 -2.54
C ALA A 110 15.71 13.54 -2.91
N ILE A 111 15.10 12.37 -2.71
CA ILE A 111 13.66 12.16 -2.92
C ILE A 111 12.83 13.05 -2.01
N MET A 112 13.20 13.16 -0.73
CA MET A 112 12.51 14.02 0.22
C MET A 112 12.52 15.48 -0.27
N SER A 113 13.69 15.99 -0.63
CA SER A 113 13.87 17.37 -1.08
C SER A 113 13.10 17.66 -2.38
N LEU A 114 13.20 16.76 -3.37
CA LEU A 114 12.48 16.85 -4.63
C LEU A 114 10.96 16.77 -4.40
N GLY A 115 10.52 15.82 -3.58
CA GLY A 115 9.13 15.61 -3.21
C GLY A 115 8.51 16.85 -2.58
N PHE A 116 9.16 17.44 -1.58
CA PHE A 116 8.67 18.67 -0.94
C PHE A 116 8.62 19.86 -1.90
N LYS A 117 9.67 20.06 -2.70
CA LYS A 117 9.74 21.16 -3.68
C LYS A 117 8.59 21.09 -4.69
N HIS A 118 8.34 19.91 -5.25
CA HIS A 118 7.28 19.74 -6.24
C HIS A 118 5.89 19.62 -5.63
N ALA A 119 5.74 19.11 -4.40
CA ALA A 119 4.48 19.16 -3.68
C ALA A 119 4.05 20.62 -3.41
N PHE A 120 5.00 21.48 -3.00
CA PHE A 120 4.75 22.91 -2.84
C PHE A 120 4.34 23.58 -4.17
N LYS A 121 5.11 23.34 -5.24
CA LYS A 121 4.80 23.90 -6.58
C LYS A 121 3.47 23.40 -7.16
N ALA A 122 3.09 22.16 -6.87
CA ALA A 122 1.85 21.58 -7.36
C ALA A 122 0.60 22.27 -6.80
N GLY A 123 0.71 22.98 -5.67
CA GLY A 123 -0.39 23.75 -5.11
C GLY A 123 -1.63 22.91 -4.81
N ILE A 124 -1.43 21.64 -4.46
CA ILE A 124 -2.54 20.69 -4.21
C ILE A 124 -3.31 21.17 -2.99
N SER A 125 -4.54 21.62 -3.24
CA SER A 125 -5.45 22.12 -2.21
C SER A 125 -6.62 21.18 -2.02
N PHE A 126 -7.32 21.34 -0.90
CA PHE A 126 -8.51 20.59 -0.53
C PHE A 126 -9.66 21.58 -0.32
N GLY A 127 -10.64 21.55 -1.23
CA GLY A 127 -11.85 22.36 -1.18
C GLY A 127 -13.10 21.56 -0.82
N LYS A 128 -14.18 22.27 -0.48
CA LYS A 128 -15.50 21.65 -0.26
C LYS A 128 -16.03 20.97 -1.53
N ASP A 129 -15.72 21.53 -2.69
CA ASP A 129 -16.21 21.05 -3.98
C ASP A 129 -15.47 19.82 -4.49
N ASP A 130 -14.27 19.55 -3.96
CA ASP A 130 -13.53 18.32 -4.27
C ASP A 130 -14.23 17.07 -3.69
N MET A 131 -15.06 17.23 -2.67
CA MET A 131 -15.88 16.15 -2.11
C MET A 131 -17.11 15.94 -3.01
N ILE A 132 -17.02 15.05 -4.00
CA ILE A 132 -18.11 14.81 -4.95
C ILE A 132 -19.09 13.78 -4.37
N ILE A 133 -20.36 14.17 -4.25
CA ILE A 133 -21.45 13.29 -3.82
C ILE A 133 -22.02 12.66 -5.09
N PRO A 134 -22.09 11.32 -5.20
CA PRO A 134 -22.58 10.70 -6.42
C PRO A 134 -24.08 10.90 -6.60
N ASP A 135 -24.50 11.26 -7.81
CA ASP A 135 -25.92 11.44 -8.15
C ASP A 135 -26.74 10.16 -7.90
N ALA A 136 -26.10 8.99 -8.08
CA ALA A 136 -26.70 7.69 -7.81
C ALA A 136 -27.08 7.46 -6.34
N LYS A 137 -26.54 8.27 -5.40
CA LYS A 137 -26.78 8.10 -3.95
C LYS A 137 -28.27 8.12 -3.61
N ILE A 138 -29.02 9.08 -4.14
CA ILE A 138 -30.43 9.28 -3.78
C ILE A 138 -31.25 8.05 -4.21
N ALA A 139 -31.04 7.60 -5.45
CA ALA A 139 -31.73 6.42 -5.98
C ALA A 139 -31.43 5.15 -5.17
N LEU A 140 -30.16 4.89 -4.86
CA LEU A 140 -29.74 3.71 -4.08
C LEU A 140 -30.31 3.71 -2.65
N VAL A 141 -30.35 4.88 -2.02
CA VAL A 141 -30.92 5.05 -0.68
C VAL A 141 -32.42 4.82 -0.71
N ASP A 142 -33.14 5.35 -1.69
CA ASP A 142 -34.59 5.21 -1.78
C ASP A 142 -35.02 3.78 -2.16
N GLU A 143 -34.26 3.09 -3.01
CA GLU A 143 -34.40 1.65 -3.26
C GLU A 143 -34.26 0.85 -1.95
N THR A 144 -33.23 1.15 -1.16
CA THR A 144 -32.98 0.46 0.11
C THR A 144 -34.07 0.74 1.15
N LYS A 145 -34.60 1.98 1.21
CA LYS A 145 -35.77 2.30 2.05
C LYS A 145 -37.00 1.50 1.64
N GLY A 146 -37.21 1.30 0.33
CA GLY A 146 -38.27 0.44 -0.19
C GLY A 146 -38.14 -1.00 0.32
N LEU A 147 -36.94 -1.59 0.17
CA LEU A 147 -36.66 -2.95 0.67
C LEU A 147 -36.88 -3.08 2.18
N VAL A 148 -36.46 -2.10 2.97
CA VAL A 148 -36.66 -2.10 4.43
C VAL A 148 -38.15 -2.05 4.77
N LYS A 149 -38.95 -1.27 4.03
CA LYS A 149 -40.40 -1.23 4.21
C LYS A 149 -41.06 -2.57 3.87
N ASP A 150 -40.58 -3.26 2.85
CA ASP A 150 -41.08 -4.59 2.49
C ASP A 150 -40.72 -5.63 3.56
N PHE A 151 -39.54 -5.54 4.17
CA PHE A 151 -39.17 -6.39 5.31
C PHE A 151 -40.01 -6.07 6.56
N GLU A 152 -40.34 -4.80 6.80
CA GLU A 152 -41.25 -4.41 7.87
C GLU A 152 -42.65 -5.03 7.65
N GLN A 153 -43.16 -4.97 6.42
CA GLN A 153 -44.45 -5.56 6.06
C GLN A 153 -44.44 -7.08 6.25
N GLN A 154 -43.40 -7.77 5.76
CA GLN A 154 -43.25 -9.23 5.95
C GLN A 154 -43.22 -9.62 7.42
N TYR A 155 -42.62 -8.80 8.28
CA TYR A 155 -42.62 -9.01 9.72
C TYR A 155 -44.02 -8.82 10.32
N GLN A 156 -44.75 -7.77 9.91
CA GLN A 156 -46.14 -7.54 10.34
C GLN A 156 -47.08 -8.65 9.89
N ASP A 157 -46.86 -9.21 8.70
CA ASP A 157 -47.62 -10.32 8.14
C ASP A 157 -47.22 -11.68 8.78
N GLY A 158 -46.21 -11.70 9.66
CA GLY A 158 -45.75 -12.90 10.36
C GLY A 158 -44.93 -13.88 9.49
N LEU A 159 -44.46 -13.45 8.33
CA LEU A 159 -43.68 -14.27 7.39
C LEU A 159 -42.22 -14.45 7.82
N ILE A 160 -41.67 -13.49 8.58
CA ILE A 160 -40.28 -13.51 9.07
C ILE A 160 -40.21 -13.22 10.56
N THR A 161 -39.16 -13.70 11.20
CA THR A 161 -38.89 -13.41 12.62
C THR A 161 -38.21 -12.04 12.80
N GLN A 162 -38.26 -11.50 14.03
CA GLN A 162 -37.59 -10.23 14.37
C GLN A 162 -36.07 -10.29 14.12
N GLN A 163 -35.42 -11.42 14.41
CA GLN A 163 -33.98 -11.58 14.21
C GLN A 163 -33.62 -11.63 12.71
N GLU A 164 -34.44 -12.29 11.90
CA GLU A 164 -34.24 -12.32 10.45
C GLU A 164 -34.45 -10.94 9.83
N LYS A 165 -35.48 -10.19 10.27
CA LYS A 165 -35.68 -8.79 9.86
C LYS A 165 -34.43 -7.97 10.18
N TYR A 166 -33.94 -8.02 11.43
CA TYR A 166 -32.74 -7.29 11.86
C TYR A 166 -31.54 -7.56 10.94
N ASN A 167 -31.23 -8.83 10.69
CA ASN A 167 -30.12 -9.23 9.83
C ASN A 167 -30.30 -8.78 8.38
N LYS A 168 -31.52 -8.91 7.82
CA LYS A 168 -31.83 -8.46 6.45
C LYS A 168 -31.71 -6.94 6.28
N VAL A 169 -32.19 -6.17 7.26
CA VAL A 169 -32.08 -4.69 7.23
C VAL A 169 -30.63 -4.25 7.28
N ILE A 170 -29.81 -4.87 8.13
CA ILE A 170 -28.37 -4.56 8.22
C ILE A 170 -27.65 -4.90 6.91
N ASP A 171 -27.91 -6.06 6.34
CA ASP A 171 -27.28 -6.48 5.08
C ASP A 171 -27.66 -5.54 3.92
N ALA A 172 -28.95 -5.17 3.82
CA ALA A 172 -29.42 -4.22 2.82
C ALA A 172 -28.70 -2.85 2.93
N TRP A 173 -28.60 -2.31 4.14
CA TRP A 173 -27.90 -1.03 4.36
C TRP A 173 -26.39 -1.12 4.18
N SER A 174 -25.77 -2.25 4.53
CA SER A 174 -24.34 -2.47 4.28
C SER A 174 -24.05 -2.46 2.79
N ARG A 175 -24.82 -3.22 2.01
CA ARG A 175 -24.69 -3.27 0.54
C ARG A 175 -24.91 -1.91 -0.11
N CYS A 176 -25.96 -1.19 0.30
CA CYS A 176 -26.22 0.17 -0.16
C CYS A 176 -25.03 1.09 0.12
N GLY A 177 -24.49 1.06 1.34
CA GLY A 177 -23.32 1.85 1.72
C GLY A 177 -22.10 1.56 0.84
N ASP A 178 -21.85 0.31 0.47
CA ASP A 178 -20.73 -0.08 -0.40
C ASP A 178 -20.97 0.30 -1.87
N GLN A 179 -22.20 0.18 -2.37
CA GLN A 179 -22.57 0.65 -3.70
C GLN A 179 -22.40 2.17 -3.84
N VAL A 180 -22.86 2.95 -2.86
CA VAL A 180 -22.67 4.41 -2.83
C VAL A 180 -21.18 4.76 -2.79
N ALA A 181 -20.38 4.05 -1.99
CA ALA A 181 -18.93 4.26 -1.92
C ALA A 181 -18.24 3.98 -3.26
N ASN A 182 -18.61 2.88 -3.93
CA ASN A 182 -18.06 2.53 -5.23
C ASN A 182 -18.47 3.53 -6.32
N ALA A 183 -19.73 3.97 -6.34
CA ALA A 183 -20.21 5.00 -7.26
C ALA A 183 -19.42 6.32 -7.09
N MET A 184 -19.25 6.76 -5.84
CA MET A 184 -18.44 7.95 -5.50
C MET A 184 -16.99 7.79 -5.97
N MET A 185 -16.35 6.65 -5.69
CA MET A 185 -14.96 6.42 -6.09
C MET A 185 -14.79 6.40 -7.62
N ASN A 186 -15.74 5.83 -8.35
CA ASN A 186 -15.73 5.83 -9.81
C ASN A 186 -15.85 7.24 -10.38
N GLU A 187 -16.70 8.08 -9.80
CA GLU A 187 -16.90 9.45 -10.26
C GLU A 187 -15.68 10.34 -9.99
N ILE A 188 -15.06 10.22 -8.80
CA ILE A 188 -13.87 10.98 -8.45
C ILE A 188 -12.64 10.51 -9.26
N LYS A 189 -12.58 9.22 -9.63
CA LYS A 189 -11.51 8.66 -10.47
C LYS A 189 -11.64 9.06 -11.95
N ALA A 190 -12.84 9.38 -12.42
CA ALA A 190 -13.10 9.62 -13.84
C ALA A 190 -12.20 10.73 -14.41
N VAL A 191 -11.47 10.41 -15.48
CA VAL A 191 -10.65 11.37 -16.22
C VAL A 191 -11.60 12.24 -17.04
N LYS A 192 -11.60 13.54 -16.75
CA LYS A 192 -12.41 14.52 -17.49
C LYS A 192 -11.48 15.28 -18.41
N HIS A 193 -11.90 15.55 -19.64
CA HIS A 193 -11.13 16.39 -20.56
C HIS A 193 -11.65 17.84 -20.52
N TYR A 194 -10.83 18.78 -20.97
CA TYR A 194 -11.28 20.14 -21.26
C TYR A 194 -12.07 20.13 -22.57
N ASP A 195 -13.35 20.46 -22.47
CA ASP A 195 -14.29 20.45 -23.60
C ASP A 195 -14.08 21.68 -24.50
N ASP A 196 -13.73 22.84 -23.91
CA ASP A 196 -13.48 24.10 -24.61
C ASP A 196 -12.35 24.94 -23.99
N GLY A 197 -11.73 25.81 -24.80
CA GLY A 197 -10.64 26.72 -24.41
C GLY A 197 -9.27 26.34 -25.00
N PRO A 198 -8.18 27.05 -24.62
CA PRO A 198 -6.82 26.83 -25.11
C PRO A 198 -6.21 25.47 -24.70
N ASN A 199 -6.89 24.74 -23.82
CA ASN A 199 -6.49 23.42 -23.31
C ASN A 199 -7.37 22.28 -23.85
N LYS A 200 -8.16 22.52 -24.90
CA LYS A 200 -9.09 21.54 -25.47
C LYS A 200 -8.39 20.21 -25.79
N GLY A 201 -8.94 19.10 -25.29
CA GLY A 201 -8.36 17.75 -25.42
C GLY A 201 -7.45 17.33 -24.26
N ARG A 202 -6.92 18.26 -23.45
CA ARG A 202 -6.11 17.93 -22.26
C ARG A 202 -6.95 17.30 -21.16
N GLU A 203 -6.34 16.42 -20.38
CA GLU A 203 -6.92 15.92 -19.15
C GLU A 203 -6.98 17.00 -18.05
N LYS A 204 -8.19 17.21 -17.51
CA LYS A 204 -8.41 18.03 -16.32
C LYS A 204 -7.58 17.46 -15.15
N PRO A 205 -7.13 18.31 -14.22
CA PRO A 205 -6.48 17.85 -13.00
C PRO A 205 -7.33 16.79 -12.29
N ILE A 206 -6.67 15.70 -11.90
CA ILE A 206 -7.30 14.69 -11.05
C ILE A 206 -7.69 15.35 -9.74
N ASN A 207 -8.83 14.94 -9.20
CA ASN A 207 -9.32 15.41 -7.91
C ASN A 207 -8.26 15.21 -6.81
N SER A 208 -8.04 16.25 -6.01
CA SER A 208 -7.03 16.27 -4.94
C SER A 208 -7.26 15.18 -3.88
N ILE A 209 -8.51 14.92 -3.51
CA ILE A 209 -8.86 13.90 -2.48
C ILE A 209 -8.49 12.51 -2.97
N TYR A 210 -8.83 12.20 -4.23
CA TYR A 210 -8.47 10.92 -4.82
C TYR A 210 -6.96 10.77 -4.93
N MET A 211 -6.25 11.82 -5.35
CA MET A 211 -4.79 11.78 -5.39
C MET A 211 -4.17 11.50 -4.02
N MET A 212 -4.66 12.12 -2.93
CA MET A 212 -4.16 11.88 -1.57
C MET A 212 -4.39 10.43 -1.09
N ALA A 213 -5.57 9.87 -1.36
CA ALA A 213 -5.89 8.50 -0.93
C ALA A 213 -5.29 7.42 -1.83
N HIS A 214 -5.34 7.58 -3.15
CA HIS A 214 -4.79 6.60 -4.10
C HIS A 214 -3.26 6.54 -4.01
N SER A 215 -2.60 7.68 -3.80
CA SER A 215 -1.15 7.69 -3.54
C SER A 215 -0.76 7.06 -2.21
N GLY A 216 -1.71 6.87 -1.29
CA GLY A 216 -1.45 6.39 0.07
C GLY A 216 -0.74 7.43 0.95
N ALA A 217 -0.68 8.70 0.53
CA ALA A 217 -0.05 9.77 1.29
C ALA A 217 -0.83 10.06 2.59
N ARG A 218 -2.14 10.24 2.47
CA ARG A 218 -3.05 10.42 3.61
C ARG A 218 -4.49 10.18 3.17
N GLY A 219 -5.29 9.58 4.03
CA GLY A 219 -6.66 9.25 3.71
C GLY A 219 -6.81 7.79 3.26
N SER A 220 -7.92 7.16 3.65
CA SER A 220 -8.34 5.86 3.12
C SER A 220 -9.66 5.99 2.38
N GLN A 221 -9.98 5.02 1.52
CA GLN A 221 -11.28 4.97 0.84
C GLN A 221 -12.44 4.99 1.84
N ALA A 222 -12.28 4.34 3.01
CA ALA A 222 -13.26 4.36 4.09
C ALA A 222 -13.49 5.77 4.67
N GLN A 223 -12.44 6.61 4.75
CA GLN A 223 -12.57 7.99 5.20
C GLN A 223 -13.24 8.86 4.13
N ILE A 224 -12.90 8.66 2.85
CA ILE A 224 -13.57 9.38 1.75
C ILE A 224 -15.06 9.03 1.68
N LYS A 225 -15.41 7.75 1.88
CA LYS A 225 -16.79 7.27 1.95
C LYS A 225 -17.61 8.07 2.97
N GLN A 226 -17.04 8.41 4.12
CA GLN A 226 -17.73 9.19 5.15
C GLN A 226 -17.86 10.69 4.79
N LEU A 227 -16.95 11.22 3.98
CA LEU A 227 -16.97 12.63 3.57
C LEU A 227 -18.08 12.93 2.55
N ALA A 228 -18.19 12.10 1.50
CA ALA A 228 -19.05 12.37 0.36
C ALA A 228 -20.04 11.25 0.00
N GLY A 229 -19.89 10.04 0.54
CA GLY A 229 -20.85 8.94 0.36
C GLY A 229 -21.99 9.01 1.38
N MET A 230 -22.08 7.98 2.21
CA MET A 230 -22.90 7.94 3.43
C MET A 230 -22.07 7.37 4.57
N ARG A 231 -22.34 7.79 5.80
CA ARG A 231 -21.57 7.31 6.96
C ARG A 231 -21.91 5.85 7.32
N GLY A 232 -23.15 5.44 7.08
CA GLY A 232 -23.60 4.05 7.22
C GLY A 232 -24.02 3.67 8.63
N LEU A 233 -23.95 2.37 8.91
CA LEU A 233 -24.39 1.76 10.16
C LEU A 233 -23.40 2.03 11.31
N MET A 234 -23.92 2.34 12.49
CA MET A 234 -23.12 2.61 13.69
C MET A 234 -23.36 1.52 14.75
N ALA A 235 -22.31 1.16 15.47
CA ALA A 235 -22.40 0.21 16.58
C ALA A 235 -22.73 0.94 17.89
N LYS A 236 -23.62 0.35 18.68
CA LYS A 236 -23.87 0.71 20.08
C LYS A 236 -22.66 0.32 20.94
N PRO A 237 -22.54 0.85 22.17
CA PRO A 237 -21.50 0.42 23.11
C PRO A 237 -21.51 -1.08 23.41
N SER A 238 -22.69 -1.73 23.37
CA SER A 238 -22.88 -3.17 23.51
C SER A 238 -22.26 -4.00 22.38
N GLY A 239 -21.98 -3.39 21.22
CA GLY A 239 -21.53 -4.08 20.01
C GLY A 239 -22.63 -4.37 18.99
N GLU A 240 -23.90 -4.24 19.38
CA GLU A 240 -25.02 -4.34 18.45
C GLU A 240 -25.00 -3.19 17.43
N ILE A 241 -25.36 -3.47 16.18
CA ILE A 241 -25.49 -2.47 15.14
C ILE A 241 -26.87 -1.81 15.24
N ILE A 242 -26.92 -0.48 15.14
CA ILE A 242 -28.16 0.29 15.07
C ILE A 242 -28.77 0.11 13.68
N GLU A 243 -30.02 -0.36 13.62
CA GLU A 243 -30.75 -0.63 12.36
C GLU A 243 -30.95 0.61 11.49
N THR A 244 -31.08 1.79 12.11
CA THR A 244 -31.20 3.07 11.41
C THR A 244 -29.80 3.61 11.05
N PRO A 245 -29.40 3.62 9.77
CA PRO A 245 -28.11 4.13 9.36
C PRO A 245 -28.08 5.67 9.38
N ILE A 246 -26.87 6.22 9.30
CA ILE A 246 -26.65 7.63 8.99
C ILE A 246 -26.53 7.76 7.47
N ILE A 247 -27.55 8.36 6.85
CA ILE A 247 -27.65 8.55 5.39
C ILE A 247 -26.83 9.77 4.97
N SER A 248 -26.83 10.80 5.80
CA SER A 248 -26.11 12.03 5.56
C SER A 248 -24.58 11.81 5.58
N ASN A 249 -23.85 12.69 4.90
CA ASN A 249 -22.38 12.72 4.94
C ASN A 249 -21.86 14.03 5.56
N PHE A 250 -20.54 14.14 5.74
CA PHE A 250 -19.96 15.34 6.34
C PHE A 250 -20.07 16.59 5.44
N LYS A 251 -20.16 16.44 4.11
CA LYS A 251 -20.37 17.57 3.20
C LYS A 251 -21.77 18.16 3.31
N GLU A 252 -22.78 17.31 3.48
CA GLU A 252 -24.20 17.67 3.64
C GLU A 252 -24.50 18.17 5.07
N GLY A 253 -23.75 17.65 6.05
CA GLY A 253 -24.02 17.87 7.47
C GLY A 253 -24.90 16.77 8.06
N LEU A 254 -24.83 16.57 9.38
CA LEU A 254 -25.62 15.54 10.08
C LEU A 254 -26.77 16.18 10.84
N THR A 255 -27.91 15.49 10.89
CA THR A 255 -29.00 15.87 11.80
C THR A 255 -28.61 15.62 13.26
N VAL A 256 -29.35 16.21 14.21
CA VAL A 256 -29.07 16.06 15.65
C VAL A 256 -29.08 14.58 16.08
N LEU A 257 -30.06 13.80 15.60
CA LEU A 257 -30.16 12.37 15.90
C LEU A 257 -29.02 11.56 15.28
N GLU A 258 -28.67 11.81 14.02
CA GLU A 258 -27.54 11.13 13.37
C GLU A 258 -26.22 11.45 14.06
N TYR A 259 -26.01 12.71 14.44
CA TYR A 259 -24.82 13.13 15.18
C TYR A 259 -24.77 12.45 16.55
N PHE A 260 -25.88 12.45 17.30
CA PHE A 260 -25.99 11.79 18.60
C PHE A 260 -25.64 10.29 18.51
N ASN A 261 -26.22 9.58 17.53
CA ASN A 261 -25.94 8.16 17.31
C ASN A 261 -24.46 7.91 16.98
N SER A 262 -23.81 8.84 16.26
CA SER A 262 -22.39 8.74 15.94
C SER A 262 -21.46 8.88 17.16
N THR A 263 -21.92 9.53 18.24
CA THR A 263 -21.09 9.78 19.42
C THR A 263 -20.76 8.51 20.20
N HIS A 264 -21.63 7.51 20.20
CA HIS A 264 -21.41 6.23 20.89
C HIS A 264 -20.16 5.53 20.38
N GLY A 265 -20.05 5.37 19.06
CA GLY A 265 -18.89 4.75 18.41
C GLY A 265 -17.61 5.55 18.61
N ALA A 266 -17.68 6.88 18.46
CA ALA A 266 -16.53 7.76 18.64
C ALA A 266 -15.98 7.72 20.08
N ARG A 267 -16.85 7.81 21.08
CA ARG A 267 -16.45 7.77 22.50
C ARG A 267 -15.87 6.42 22.88
N LYS A 268 -16.48 5.32 22.43
CA LYS A 268 -15.96 3.97 22.67
C LYS A 268 -14.58 3.80 22.03
N GLY A 269 -14.39 4.24 20.78
CA GLY A 269 -13.10 4.18 20.11
C GLY A 269 -11.99 4.95 20.84
N LEU A 270 -12.29 6.15 21.34
CA LEU A 270 -11.34 6.94 22.13
C LEU A 270 -11.01 6.28 23.47
N ALA A 271 -12.03 5.79 24.20
CA ALA A 271 -11.83 5.09 25.46
C ALA A 271 -11.03 3.79 25.29
N ASP A 272 -11.37 2.99 24.28
CA ASP A 272 -10.68 1.74 23.97
C ASP A 272 -9.22 1.99 23.58
N THR A 273 -8.93 3.06 22.84
CA THR A 273 -7.55 3.43 22.49
C THR A 273 -6.75 3.82 23.73
N ALA A 274 -7.35 4.60 24.64
CA ALA A 274 -6.72 4.96 25.92
C ALA A 274 -6.43 3.73 26.78
N LEU A 275 -7.38 2.79 26.89
CA LEU A 275 -7.20 1.54 27.64
C LEU A 275 -6.15 0.62 26.98
N LYS A 276 -6.16 0.50 25.65
CA LYS A 276 -5.18 -0.30 24.90
C LYS A 276 -3.76 0.23 25.05
N THR A 277 -3.58 1.54 25.21
CA THR A 277 -2.25 2.15 25.41
C THR A 277 -1.55 1.57 26.65
N ALA A 278 -2.27 1.40 27.76
CA ALA A 278 -1.73 0.77 28.96
C ALA A 278 -1.38 -0.71 28.74
N ASN A 279 -2.26 -1.45 28.06
CA ASN A 279 -2.05 -2.88 27.77
C ASN A 279 -0.84 -3.12 26.85
N SER A 280 -0.63 -2.27 25.83
CA SER A 280 0.52 -2.36 24.94
C SER A 280 1.84 -2.14 25.69
N GLY A 281 1.90 -1.15 26.58
CA GLY A 281 3.07 -0.91 27.42
C GLY A 281 3.33 -2.07 28.39
N TYR A 282 2.28 -2.58 29.03
CA TYR A 282 2.37 -3.74 29.92
C TYR A 282 2.84 -5.01 29.21
N LEU A 283 2.30 -5.30 28.02
CA LEU A 283 2.73 -6.45 27.22
C LEU A 283 4.19 -6.33 26.81
N THR A 284 4.61 -5.16 26.31
CA THR A 284 6.01 -4.91 25.92
C THR A 284 6.95 -5.10 27.11
N ARG A 285 6.58 -4.57 28.29
CA ARG A 285 7.34 -4.78 29.52
C ARG A 285 7.46 -6.26 29.86
N ARG A 286 6.36 -7.03 29.86
CA ARG A 286 6.41 -8.46 30.15
C ARG A 286 7.26 -9.25 29.15
N LEU A 287 7.20 -8.89 27.87
CA LEU A 287 8.05 -9.51 26.85
C LEU A 287 9.52 -9.23 27.14
N VAL A 288 9.87 -7.96 27.43
CA VAL A 288 11.23 -7.57 27.81
C VAL A 288 11.67 -8.29 29.09
N ASP A 289 10.86 -8.28 30.15
CA ASP A 289 11.19 -8.93 31.43
C ASP A 289 11.52 -10.43 31.28
N VAL A 290 10.90 -11.12 30.30
CA VAL A 290 11.15 -12.55 30.03
C VAL A 290 12.34 -12.77 29.10
N SER A 291 12.58 -11.87 28.13
CA SER A 291 13.62 -12.03 27.11
C SER A 291 14.86 -11.17 27.29
N GLN A 292 14.97 -10.42 28.39
CA GLN A 292 16.06 -9.47 28.62
C GLN A 292 17.44 -10.14 28.64
N ASP A 293 17.52 -11.35 29.18
CA ASP A 293 18.76 -12.12 29.28
C ASP A 293 19.06 -12.94 28.01
N CYS A 294 18.20 -12.88 26.99
CA CYS A 294 18.43 -13.58 25.71
C CYS A 294 19.37 -12.77 24.81
N VAL A 295 20.67 -13.01 24.96
CA VAL A 295 21.74 -12.39 24.16
C VAL A 295 22.42 -13.40 23.23
N ILE A 296 22.99 -12.89 22.12
CA ILE A 296 23.81 -13.70 21.21
C ILE A 296 25.22 -13.79 21.81
N ILE A 297 25.65 -15.00 22.20
CA ILE A 297 26.92 -15.21 22.92
C ILE A 297 27.99 -15.97 22.13
N GLU A 298 27.59 -16.71 21.10
CA GLU A 298 28.50 -17.51 20.28
C GLU A 298 28.04 -17.50 18.81
N GLU A 299 28.94 -17.80 17.88
CA GLU A 299 28.59 -17.79 16.45
C GLU A 299 27.79 -19.03 16.04
N ASP A 300 28.18 -20.21 16.51
CA ASP A 300 27.56 -21.48 16.12
C ASP A 300 27.54 -22.49 17.27
N CYS A 301 26.35 -22.96 17.65
CA CYS A 301 26.17 -24.00 18.66
C CYS A 301 26.34 -25.43 18.13
N GLY A 302 26.52 -25.63 16.82
CA GLY A 302 26.71 -26.95 16.19
C GLY A 302 25.50 -27.89 16.18
N THR A 303 24.31 -27.41 16.58
CA THR A 303 23.11 -28.27 16.64
C THR A 303 22.68 -28.75 15.25
N THR A 304 22.25 -30.01 15.17
CA THR A 304 21.59 -30.59 13.99
C THR A 304 20.07 -30.49 14.06
N ARG A 305 19.52 -29.97 15.17
CA ARG A 305 18.09 -29.79 15.34
C ARG A 305 17.58 -28.65 14.45
N ALA A 306 16.45 -28.89 13.80
CA ALA A 306 15.88 -27.95 12.85
C ALA A 306 14.37 -27.82 13.02
N LEU A 307 13.82 -26.70 12.58
CA LEU A 307 12.38 -26.51 12.39
C LEU A 307 12.06 -26.61 10.90
N GLU A 308 11.01 -27.39 10.59
CA GLU A 308 10.50 -27.46 9.22
C GLU A 308 9.56 -26.29 8.94
N MET A 309 9.89 -25.50 7.93
CA MET A 309 9.12 -24.35 7.47
C MET A 309 8.40 -24.69 6.17
N ARG A 310 7.13 -24.27 6.07
CA ARG A 310 6.25 -24.44 4.91
C ARG A 310 5.54 -23.13 4.58
N ALA A 311 5.03 -22.98 3.37
CA ALA A 311 4.12 -21.87 3.07
C ALA A 311 2.86 -21.95 3.97
N ILE A 312 2.38 -20.80 4.46
CA ILE A 312 1.15 -20.75 5.25
C ILE A 312 -0.01 -20.53 4.29
N VAL A 313 -0.82 -21.56 4.07
CA VAL A 313 -2.01 -21.50 3.23
C VAL A 313 -3.24 -21.53 4.12
N GLN A 314 -4.09 -20.52 4.01
CA GLN A 314 -5.37 -20.46 4.73
C GLN A 314 -6.46 -20.09 3.73
N GLY A 315 -7.51 -20.91 3.64
CA GLY A 315 -8.66 -20.63 2.77
C GLY A 315 -8.34 -20.60 1.26
N GLY A 316 -7.28 -21.28 0.82
CA GLY A 316 -6.87 -21.32 -0.60
C GLY A 316 -5.98 -20.15 -1.05
N SER A 317 -5.75 -19.15 -0.19
CA SER A 317 -4.76 -18.10 -0.41
C SER A 317 -3.49 -18.35 0.40
N THR A 318 -2.33 -18.20 -0.22
CA THR A 318 -1.03 -18.20 0.47
C THR A 318 -0.88 -16.88 1.23
N ILE A 319 -0.88 -16.94 2.56
CA ILE A 319 -0.70 -15.75 3.41
C ILE A 319 0.76 -15.32 3.45
N ALA A 320 1.67 -16.28 3.56
CA ALA A 320 3.11 -16.07 3.57
C ALA A 320 3.76 -17.16 2.72
N SER A 321 4.56 -16.76 1.74
CA SER A 321 5.29 -17.71 0.88
C SER A 321 6.37 -18.43 1.70
N LEU A 322 6.88 -19.55 1.15
CA LEU A 322 8.03 -20.20 1.77
C LEU A 322 9.23 -19.25 1.80
N GLY A 323 9.48 -18.51 0.70
CA GLY A 323 10.61 -17.59 0.58
C GLY A 323 10.62 -16.49 1.63
N GLU A 324 9.48 -15.84 1.85
CA GLU A 324 9.34 -14.78 2.88
C GLU A 324 9.64 -15.31 4.29
N ARG A 325 9.29 -16.57 4.57
CA ARG A 325 9.49 -17.18 5.89
C ARG A 325 10.91 -17.66 6.16
N ILE A 326 11.67 -18.00 5.12
CA ILE A 326 13.04 -18.53 5.23
C ILE A 326 14.12 -17.47 4.98
N LEU A 327 13.76 -16.31 4.41
CA LEU A 327 14.70 -15.21 4.17
C LEU A 327 15.41 -14.79 5.47
N GLY A 328 16.74 -14.66 5.40
CA GLY A 328 17.58 -14.32 6.55
C GLY A 328 17.72 -15.44 7.59
N ARG A 329 17.30 -16.67 7.29
CA ARG A 329 17.50 -17.84 8.18
C ARG A 329 18.61 -18.74 7.66
N THR A 330 19.21 -19.51 8.57
CA THR A 330 20.27 -20.47 8.23
C THR A 330 19.67 -21.84 7.92
N THR A 331 20.10 -22.46 6.81
CA THR A 331 19.68 -23.82 6.45
C THR A 331 20.25 -24.85 7.43
N ALA A 332 19.44 -25.84 7.79
CA ALA A 332 19.89 -26.97 8.62
C ALA A 332 20.26 -28.20 7.78
N GLU A 333 19.72 -28.32 6.58
CA GLU A 333 19.98 -29.41 5.64
C GLU A 333 20.31 -28.84 4.24
N ASP A 334 20.98 -29.65 3.43
CA ASP A 334 21.29 -29.32 2.05
C ASP A 334 19.98 -29.24 1.24
N ILE A 335 19.78 -28.14 0.51
CA ILE A 335 18.63 -27.98 -0.36
C ILE A 335 19.00 -28.55 -1.73
N VAL A 336 18.36 -29.67 -2.07
CA VAL A 336 18.54 -30.37 -3.35
C VAL A 336 17.44 -29.98 -4.35
N ASP A 337 17.81 -29.81 -5.60
CA ASP A 337 16.83 -29.70 -6.68
C ASP A 337 16.21 -31.08 -6.95
N SER A 338 14.89 -31.15 -6.87
CA SER A 338 14.12 -32.38 -7.09
C SER A 338 14.20 -32.89 -8.54
N LYS A 339 14.59 -32.03 -9.50
CA LYS A 339 14.69 -32.36 -10.92
C LYS A 339 16.08 -32.86 -11.32
N THR A 340 17.14 -32.25 -10.79
CA THR A 340 18.53 -32.56 -11.17
C THR A 340 19.26 -33.43 -10.14
N GLY A 341 18.79 -33.45 -8.89
CA GLY A 341 19.47 -34.10 -7.78
C GLY A 341 20.73 -33.38 -7.31
N GLU A 342 21.01 -32.17 -7.83
CA GLU A 342 22.15 -31.37 -7.42
C GLU A 342 21.85 -30.56 -6.15
N ILE A 343 22.85 -30.37 -5.31
CA ILE A 343 22.77 -29.51 -4.11
C ILE A 343 22.85 -28.06 -4.58
N VAL A 344 21.77 -27.31 -4.38
CA VAL A 344 21.68 -25.91 -4.80
C VAL A 344 22.21 -24.97 -3.72
N ILE A 345 21.90 -25.27 -2.46
CA ILE A 345 22.36 -24.50 -1.30
C ILE A 345 22.83 -25.49 -0.23
N PRO A 346 24.10 -25.43 0.20
CA PRO A 346 24.59 -26.30 1.25
C PRO A 346 24.00 -25.93 2.60
N SER A 347 23.99 -26.89 3.52
CA SER A 347 23.62 -26.73 4.92
C SER A 347 24.51 -25.70 5.62
N GLY A 348 23.95 -25.02 6.62
CA GLY A 348 24.67 -23.99 7.39
C GLY A 348 24.83 -22.65 6.66
N THR A 349 24.16 -22.47 5.52
CA THR A 349 24.22 -21.23 4.72
C THR A 349 23.11 -20.27 5.16
N LEU A 350 23.46 -18.99 5.33
CA LEU A 350 22.49 -17.92 5.55
C LEU A 350 21.76 -17.61 4.23
N LEU A 351 20.43 -17.64 4.26
CA LEU A 351 19.62 -17.43 3.07
C LEU A 351 19.44 -15.94 2.76
N ASP A 352 20.05 -15.51 1.67
CA ASP A 352 19.84 -14.19 1.08
C ASP A 352 18.76 -14.23 -0.03
N GLU A 353 18.28 -13.06 -0.44
CA GLU A 353 17.25 -12.86 -1.47
C GLU A 353 17.52 -13.66 -2.78
N PRO A 354 18.72 -13.64 -3.39
CA PRO A 354 18.98 -14.42 -4.60
C PRO A 354 18.97 -15.94 -4.36
N MET A 355 19.30 -16.38 -3.15
CA MET A 355 19.22 -17.80 -2.78
C MET A 355 17.76 -18.22 -2.61
N VAL A 356 16.94 -17.39 -1.98
CA VAL A 356 15.51 -17.62 -1.84
C VAL A 356 14.81 -17.68 -3.21
N ALA A 357 15.15 -16.80 -4.15
CA ALA A 357 14.60 -16.84 -5.50
C ALA A 357 14.91 -18.16 -6.23
N LYS A 358 16.11 -18.74 -6.01
CA LYS A 358 16.46 -20.07 -6.52
C LYS A 358 15.61 -21.17 -5.88
N ILE A 359 15.39 -21.12 -4.56
CA ILE A 359 14.55 -22.10 -3.84
C ILE A 359 13.11 -22.04 -4.36
N GLU A 360 12.56 -20.85 -4.58
CA GLU A 360 11.22 -20.68 -5.13
C GLU A 360 11.12 -21.17 -6.59
N ALA A 361 12.15 -20.95 -7.40
CA ALA A 361 12.20 -21.44 -8.79
C ALA A 361 12.24 -22.98 -8.89
N ILE A 362 12.86 -23.65 -7.92
CA ILE A 362 12.89 -25.12 -7.82
C ILE A 362 11.52 -25.67 -7.40
N GLY A 363 10.72 -24.89 -6.66
CA GLY A 363 9.40 -25.28 -6.19
C GLY A 363 9.43 -26.15 -4.93
N THR A 364 10.46 -25.99 -4.09
CA THR A 364 10.61 -26.74 -2.84
C THR A 364 9.44 -26.48 -1.90
N GLN A 365 8.80 -27.54 -1.39
CA GLN A 365 7.58 -27.43 -0.57
C GLN A 365 7.87 -27.11 0.92
N SER A 366 9.01 -27.57 1.43
CA SER A 366 9.42 -27.32 2.81
C SER A 366 10.94 -27.20 2.93
N CYS A 367 11.38 -26.41 3.91
CA CYS A 367 12.80 -26.20 4.18
C CYS A 367 13.06 -26.35 5.69
N LYS A 368 14.10 -27.09 6.06
CA LYS A 368 14.55 -27.19 7.45
C LYS A 368 15.53 -26.05 7.75
N ILE A 369 15.17 -25.21 8.71
CA ILE A 369 15.98 -24.07 9.15
C ILE A 369 16.42 -24.24 10.59
N ARG A 370 17.52 -23.58 10.95
CA ARG A 370 17.90 -23.38 12.35
C ARG A 370 17.01 -22.32 13.00
N SER A 371 16.78 -22.44 14.30
CA SER A 371 15.93 -21.53 15.06
C SER A 371 16.43 -21.36 16.49
N PRO A 372 16.22 -20.19 17.13
CA PRO A 372 16.57 -20.00 18.53
C PRO A 372 15.90 -21.01 19.48
N LEU A 373 14.72 -21.53 19.11
CA LEU A 373 13.97 -22.50 19.92
C LEU A 373 14.64 -23.87 20.03
N VAL A 374 15.48 -24.23 19.07
CA VAL A 374 16.19 -25.52 19.02
C VAL A 374 17.71 -25.34 19.20
N CYS A 375 18.14 -24.16 19.65
CA CYS A 375 19.54 -23.86 19.93
C CYS A 375 20.05 -24.71 21.12
N GLU A 376 21.32 -25.13 21.07
CA GLU A 376 21.96 -25.92 22.14
C GLU A 376 22.87 -25.09 23.06
N THR A 377 23.00 -23.80 22.75
CA THR A 377 23.65 -22.79 23.59
C THR A 377 22.97 -22.74 24.97
N LYS A 378 23.75 -22.86 26.06
CA LYS A 378 23.20 -23.00 27.42
C LYS A 378 22.63 -21.70 28.02
N ILE A 379 23.27 -20.56 27.76
CA ILE A 379 22.90 -19.25 28.34
C ILE A 379 22.96 -18.20 27.23
N GLY A 380 21.98 -18.23 26.32
CA GLY A 380 21.89 -17.33 25.18
C GLY A 380 21.52 -18.06 23.89
N VAL A 381 21.75 -17.42 22.77
CA VAL A 381 21.47 -17.95 21.42
C VAL A 381 22.74 -17.85 20.58
N CYS A 382 22.97 -18.78 19.66
CA CYS A 382 24.06 -18.62 18.69
C CYS A 382 23.63 -17.81 17.46
N GLY A 383 24.57 -17.11 16.84
CA GLY A 383 24.33 -16.28 15.65
C GLY A 383 23.68 -17.07 14.50
N LYS A 384 24.16 -18.29 14.22
CA LYS A 384 23.58 -19.11 13.14
C LYS A 384 22.15 -19.60 13.41
N CYS A 385 21.78 -19.88 14.65
CA CYS A 385 20.40 -20.24 14.99
C CYS A 385 19.46 -19.03 14.96
N TYR A 386 19.99 -17.82 15.18
CA TYR A 386 19.22 -16.58 15.05
C TYR A 386 18.96 -16.23 13.58
N GLY A 387 20.01 -16.16 12.76
CA GLY A 387 19.93 -15.72 11.36
C GLY A 387 20.55 -14.33 11.15
N ARG A 388 20.07 -13.62 10.12
CA ARG A 388 20.49 -12.27 9.71
C ARG A 388 20.09 -11.20 10.73
#